data_AF-A0A969HHS4-F1
#
_entry.id   AF-A0A969HHS4-F1
#
_cell.length_a   1.000
_cell.length_b   1.000
_cell.length_c   1.000
_cell.angle_alpha   90.00
_cell.angle_beta   90.00
_cell.angle_gamma   90.00
#
_symmetry.space_group_name_H-M   'P 1'
#
loop_
_entity.id
_entity.type
_entity.pdbx_description
1 polymer ?
#
loop_
_entity_poly.entity_id
_entity_poly.type
_entity_poly.pdbx_seq_one_letter_code
_entity_poly.pdbx_strand_id
1 'polypeptide(L)'
;MIQVGTVYRPTAWTEQAANFQLGDQPVEGFRITNTGRMPWQATRAKVKLTIENAQVQSAHVLDLNGYESKEIYLEKVANSSLKTLKIPGDAMYIVLDTRVATITSTEDEALYAQIRIYPNPSDQVLQIVTPPGRLLFDQIEIRDSSGRVVKQFAAGLSQYPLDLPAGTYQVSLKMASRVVKTEPLILLR
;
A
#
# COMPACT_ATOMS: atom_id res chain seq x y z
N MET A 1 -22.40 -11.10 9.54
CA MET A 1 -22.37 -10.64 8.13
C MET A 1 -22.15 -9.14 8.13
N ILE A 2 -21.21 -8.63 7.32
CA ILE A 2 -20.99 -7.19 7.14
C ILE A 2 -21.33 -6.88 5.69
N GLN A 3 -22.12 -5.83 5.47
CA GLN A 3 -22.53 -5.38 4.15
C GLN A 3 -22.03 -3.96 3.92
N VAL A 4 -21.48 -3.72 2.73
CA VAL A 4 -20.93 -2.42 2.32
C VAL A 4 -21.71 -1.95 1.11
N GLY A 5 -22.32 -0.76 1.20
CA GLY A 5 -22.91 -0.08 0.06
C GLY A 5 -21.87 0.69 -0.74
N THR A 6 -22.04 0.76 -2.06
CA THR A 6 -21.23 1.62 -2.94
C THR A 6 -22.10 2.60 -3.69
N VAL A 7 -21.52 3.73 -4.09
CA VAL A 7 -22.21 4.73 -4.88
C VAL A 7 -22.12 4.36 -6.35
N TYR A 8 -23.26 4.29 -7.03
CA TYR A 8 -23.33 4.14 -8.48
C TYR A 8 -23.50 5.52 -9.13
N ARG A 9 -22.68 5.81 -10.14
CA ARG A 9 -22.73 7.07 -10.91
C ARG A 9 -22.54 6.80 -12.40
N PRO A 10 -23.19 7.56 -13.29
CA PRO A 10 -22.90 7.49 -14.72
C PRO A 10 -21.47 7.95 -15.05
N THR A 11 -21.02 7.58 -16.23
CA THR A 11 -19.72 8.02 -16.74
C THR A 11 -19.70 9.55 -16.85
N ALA A 12 -18.62 10.18 -16.39
CA ALA A 12 -18.45 11.64 -16.33
C ALA A 12 -19.38 12.40 -15.37
N TRP A 13 -19.97 11.73 -14.37
CA TRP A 13 -20.60 12.41 -13.23
C TRP A 13 -19.61 13.32 -12.52
N THR A 14 -20.01 14.57 -12.26
CA THR A 14 -19.21 15.50 -11.45
C THR A 14 -20.07 16.27 -10.47
N GLU A 15 -19.51 16.51 -9.30
CA GLU A 15 -20.10 17.28 -8.22
C GLU A 15 -19.05 18.14 -7.54
N GLN A 16 -19.49 19.20 -6.88
CA GLN A 16 -18.64 20.07 -6.09
C GLN A 16 -19.28 20.32 -4.73
N ALA A 17 -18.46 20.46 -3.70
CA ALA A 17 -18.94 20.87 -2.38
C ALA A 17 -19.64 22.24 -2.49
N ALA A 18 -20.81 22.36 -1.85
CA ALA A 18 -21.62 23.57 -1.86
C ALA A 18 -22.43 23.67 -0.57
N ASN A 19 -22.72 24.90 -0.16
CA ASN A 19 -23.62 25.19 0.94
C ASN A 19 -25.02 25.50 0.39
N PHE A 20 -26.03 24.94 1.03
CA PHE A 20 -27.43 25.13 0.69
C PHE A 20 -28.17 25.70 1.90
N GLN A 21 -29.28 26.39 1.64
CA GLN A 21 -30.15 26.91 2.70
C GLN A 21 -31.36 25.99 2.81
N LEU A 22 -31.54 25.34 3.97
CA LEU A 22 -32.71 24.51 4.28
C LEU A 22 -33.54 25.20 5.36
N GLY A 23 -34.52 26.01 4.93
CA GLY A 23 -35.22 26.93 5.83
C GLY A 23 -34.26 28.01 6.35
N ASP A 24 -34.14 28.17 7.66
CA ASP A 24 -33.20 29.11 8.28
C ASP A 24 -31.83 28.50 8.61
N GLN A 25 -31.59 27.24 8.23
CA GLN A 25 -30.32 26.56 8.51
C GLN A 25 -29.45 26.38 7.26
N PRO A 26 -28.18 26.83 7.27
CA PRO A 26 -27.22 26.45 6.25
C PRO A 26 -26.81 24.99 6.43
N VAL A 27 -26.80 24.23 5.33
CA VAL A 27 -26.38 22.83 5.27
C VAL A 27 -25.30 22.63 4.22
N GLU A 28 -24.26 21.87 4.56
CA GLU A 28 -23.22 21.47 3.61
C GLU A 28 -23.71 20.28 2.77
N GLY A 29 -23.35 20.27 1.49
CA GLY A 29 -23.67 19.18 0.60
C GLY A 29 -22.86 19.22 -0.69
N PHE A 30 -23.35 18.49 -1.70
CA PHE A 30 -22.73 18.44 -3.02
C PHE A 30 -23.70 18.93 -4.08
N ARG A 31 -23.27 19.93 -4.87
CA ARG A 31 -24.00 20.35 -6.08
C ARG A 31 -23.54 19.50 -7.25
N ILE A 32 -24.49 18.82 -7.89
CA ILE A 32 -24.25 18.08 -9.13
C ILE A 32 -24.03 19.10 -10.25
N THR A 33 -22.87 19.07 -10.90
CA THR A 33 -22.53 19.96 -12.02
C THR A 33 -22.63 19.24 -13.37
N ASN A 34 -22.57 17.90 -13.36
CA ASN A 34 -22.80 17.06 -14.52
C ASN A 34 -23.43 15.74 -14.07
N THR A 35 -24.57 15.37 -14.66
CA THR A 35 -25.25 14.09 -14.38
C THR A 35 -24.63 12.92 -15.15
N GLY A 36 -23.69 13.18 -16.07
CA GLY A 36 -22.98 12.16 -16.83
C GLY A 36 -23.83 11.49 -17.91
N ARG A 37 -23.34 10.34 -18.39
CA ARG A 37 -24.02 9.51 -19.40
C ARG A 37 -23.78 8.02 -19.16
N MET A 38 -24.66 7.19 -19.73
CA MET A 38 -24.51 5.73 -19.68
C MET A 38 -23.10 5.28 -20.14
N PRO A 39 -22.59 4.17 -19.60
CA PRO A 39 -23.19 3.30 -18.59
C PRO A 39 -23.04 3.83 -17.16
N TRP A 40 -23.87 3.31 -16.25
CA TRP A 40 -23.67 3.43 -14.80
C TRP A 40 -22.47 2.62 -14.35
N GLN A 41 -21.70 3.16 -13.42
CA GLN A 41 -20.50 2.53 -12.86
C GLN A 41 -20.59 2.52 -11.34
N ALA A 42 -20.28 1.37 -10.76
CA ALA A 42 -20.09 1.24 -9.32
C ALA A 42 -18.77 1.92 -8.93
N THR A 43 -18.80 2.75 -7.90
CA THR A 43 -17.57 3.23 -7.28
C THR A 43 -16.91 2.05 -6.57
N ARG A 44 -15.58 1.91 -6.74
CA ARG A 44 -14.79 0.89 -6.02
C ARG A 44 -14.96 1.04 -4.51
N ALA A 45 -15.23 -0.06 -3.83
CA ALA A 45 -15.26 -0.07 -2.37
C ALA A 45 -13.87 0.30 -1.81
N LYS A 46 -13.83 1.22 -0.85
CA LYS A 46 -12.60 1.61 -0.13
C LYS A 46 -12.81 1.30 1.35
N VAL A 47 -12.70 0.03 1.71
CA VAL A 47 -12.98 -0.43 3.07
C VAL A 47 -11.75 -1.09 3.67
N LYS A 48 -11.39 -0.62 4.87
CA LYS A 48 -10.48 -1.29 5.79
C LYS A 48 -11.31 -1.81 6.95
N LEU A 49 -11.29 -3.12 7.17
CA LEU A 49 -12.04 -3.76 8.23
C LEU A 49 -11.06 -4.32 9.26
N THR A 50 -11.33 -4.03 10.54
CA THR A 50 -10.65 -4.68 11.66
C THR A 50 -11.67 -5.49 12.43
N ILE A 51 -11.35 -6.76 12.69
CA ILE A 51 -12.18 -7.69 13.46
C ILE A 51 -11.37 -8.28 14.60
N GLU A 52 -12.04 -8.55 15.71
CA GLU A 52 -11.46 -9.27 16.83
C GLU A 52 -11.94 -10.72 16.82
N ASN A 53 -11.13 -11.61 16.25
CA ASN A 53 -11.42 -13.04 16.25
C ASN A 53 -10.14 -13.85 16.08
N ALA A 54 -9.71 -14.50 17.17
CA ALA A 54 -8.47 -15.28 17.18
C ALA A 54 -8.51 -16.54 16.30
N GLN A 55 -9.71 -17.04 15.97
CA GLN A 55 -9.88 -18.23 15.13
C GLN A 55 -9.75 -17.92 13.64
N VAL A 56 -9.92 -16.66 13.23
CA VAL A 56 -9.76 -16.27 11.82
C VAL A 56 -8.27 -16.25 11.47
N GLN A 57 -7.92 -17.02 10.44
CA GLN A 57 -6.55 -17.19 10.00
C GLN A 57 -6.33 -16.77 8.54
N SER A 58 -7.37 -16.79 7.71
CA SER A 58 -7.30 -16.45 6.29
C SER A 58 -8.53 -15.69 5.80
N ALA A 59 -8.41 -15.08 4.64
CA ALA A 59 -9.47 -14.32 3.98
C ALA A 59 -9.46 -14.60 2.48
N HIS A 60 -10.60 -14.96 1.92
CA HIS A 60 -10.75 -15.42 0.54
C HIS A 60 -11.79 -14.58 -0.19
N VAL A 61 -11.40 -13.99 -1.31
CA VAL A 61 -12.32 -13.31 -2.22
C VAL A 61 -13.02 -14.35 -3.07
N LEU A 62 -14.34 -14.26 -3.15
CA LEU A 62 -15.13 -15.13 -4.02
C LEU A 62 -15.58 -14.40 -5.28
N ASP A 63 -15.79 -15.18 -6.34
CA ASP A 63 -16.44 -14.72 -7.56
C ASP A 63 -17.97 -14.62 -7.41
N LEU A 64 -18.66 -14.23 -8.48
CA LEU A 64 -20.13 -14.09 -8.50
C LEU A 64 -20.88 -15.41 -8.28
N ASN A 65 -20.23 -16.55 -8.51
CA ASN A 65 -20.80 -17.88 -8.32
C ASN A 65 -20.47 -18.46 -6.93
N GLY A 66 -19.70 -17.72 -6.11
CA GLY A 66 -19.28 -18.14 -4.78
C GLY A 66 -18.04 -19.04 -4.77
N TYR A 67 -17.33 -19.19 -5.88
CA TYR A 67 -16.06 -19.91 -5.90
C TYR A 67 -14.91 -19.01 -5.47
N GLU A 68 -13.91 -19.60 -4.81
CA GLU A 68 -12.70 -18.88 -4.42
C GLU A 68 -11.96 -18.38 -5.66
N SER A 69 -11.78 -17.06 -5.75
CA SER A 69 -11.02 -16.41 -6.82
C SER A 69 -9.57 -16.15 -6.40
N LYS A 70 -9.36 -15.67 -5.17
CA LYS A 70 -8.02 -15.45 -4.59
C LYS A 70 -8.07 -15.33 -3.07
N GLU A 71 -6.98 -15.69 -2.41
CA GLU A 71 -6.73 -15.33 -1.02
C GLU A 71 -6.25 -13.87 -0.94
N ILE A 72 -6.54 -13.18 0.18
CA ILE A 72 -6.07 -11.83 0.47
C ILE A 72 -5.39 -11.79 1.84
N TYR A 73 -4.36 -10.95 1.94
CA TYR A 73 -3.59 -10.82 3.17
C TYR A 73 -4.44 -10.31 4.34
N LEU A 74 -4.33 -11.02 5.46
CA LEU A 74 -4.94 -10.66 6.73
C LEU A 74 -3.86 -10.19 7.71
N GLU A 75 -3.76 -8.88 7.89
CA GLU A 75 -2.78 -8.25 8.78
C GLU A 75 -3.10 -8.60 10.24
N LYS A 76 -2.15 -9.22 10.93
CA LYS A 76 -2.25 -9.47 12.37
C LYS A 76 -1.70 -8.26 13.13
N VAL A 77 -2.51 -7.70 14.02
CA VAL A 77 -2.02 -6.66 14.94
C VAL A 77 -1.14 -7.34 16.00
N ALA A 78 0.09 -6.86 16.18
CA ALA A 78 1.04 -7.44 17.11
C ALA A 78 0.46 -7.53 18.54
N ASN A 79 0.68 -8.66 19.20
CA ASN A 79 0.19 -8.94 20.56
C ASN A 79 -1.34 -8.80 20.74
N SER A 80 -2.11 -9.00 19.67
CA SER A 80 -3.57 -8.88 19.70
C SER A 80 -4.27 -9.99 18.91
N SER A 81 -5.52 -10.25 19.30
CA SER A 81 -6.54 -11.01 18.57
C SER A 81 -7.09 -10.26 17.35
N LEU A 82 -6.75 -8.97 17.21
CA LEU A 82 -7.23 -8.12 16.13
C LEU A 82 -6.58 -8.49 14.79
N LYS A 83 -7.43 -8.61 13.79
CA LYS A 83 -7.08 -8.88 12.40
C LYS A 83 -7.62 -7.77 11.52
N THR A 84 -6.80 -7.28 10.62
CA THR A 84 -7.14 -6.20 9.71
C THR A 84 -7.02 -6.66 8.27
N LEU A 85 -8.04 -6.37 7.46
CA LEU A 85 -7.98 -6.59 6.02
C LEU A 85 -8.38 -5.34 5.26
N LYS A 86 -7.78 -5.19 4.07
CA LYS A 86 -8.23 -4.23 3.05
C LYS A 86 -9.08 -4.99 2.04
N ILE A 87 -10.33 -4.56 1.90
CA ILE A 87 -11.26 -5.16 0.93
C ILE A 87 -10.86 -4.67 -0.46
N PRO A 88 -10.61 -5.57 -1.44
CA PRO A 88 -10.38 -5.15 -2.82
C PRO A 88 -11.60 -4.42 -3.38
N GLY A 89 -11.36 -3.37 -4.16
CA GLY A 89 -12.44 -2.49 -4.63
C GLY A 89 -13.41 -3.13 -5.63
N ASP A 90 -13.04 -4.29 -6.16
CA ASP A 90 -13.78 -5.15 -7.08
C ASP A 90 -14.29 -6.44 -6.43
N ALA A 91 -14.01 -6.68 -5.14
CA ALA A 91 -14.49 -7.85 -4.43
C ALA A 91 -15.99 -7.72 -4.11
N MET A 92 -16.77 -8.73 -4.52
CA MET A 92 -18.20 -8.83 -4.18
C MET A 92 -18.40 -9.52 -2.84
N TYR A 93 -17.65 -10.59 -2.60
CA TYR A 93 -17.73 -11.39 -1.38
C TYR A 93 -16.33 -11.67 -0.85
N ILE A 94 -16.21 -11.65 0.47
CA ILE A 94 -15.03 -12.12 1.18
C ILE A 94 -15.49 -13.08 2.27
N VAL A 95 -14.92 -14.26 2.29
CA VAL A 95 -15.10 -15.23 3.37
C VAL A 95 -13.86 -15.20 4.26
N LEU A 96 -14.10 -15.12 5.56
CA LEU A 96 -13.07 -15.28 6.57
C LEU A 96 -13.11 -16.72 7.06
N ASP A 97 -11.94 -17.33 7.15
CA ASP A 97 -11.80 -18.77 7.36
C ASP A 97 -10.77 -19.04 8.48
N THR A 98 -10.85 -20.22 9.08
CA THR A 98 -9.96 -20.71 10.13
C THR A 98 -8.75 -21.46 9.58
N ARG A 99 -8.75 -21.79 8.28
CA ARG A 99 -7.59 -22.37 7.58
C ARG A 99 -6.40 -21.42 7.62
N VAL A 100 -5.20 -21.97 7.79
CA VAL A 100 -3.94 -21.20 7.81
C VAL A 100 -3.79 -20.47 6.47
N ALA A 101 -3.49 -19.17 6.53
CA ALA A 101 -3.23 -18.36 5.34
C ALA A 101 -2.02 -18.89 4.56
N THR A 102 -2.15 -18.97 3.24
CA THR A 102 -1.00 -19.21 2.35
C THR A 102 -0.31 -17.89 2.00
N ILE A 103 -1.02 -16.76 2.10
CA ILE A 103 -0.48 -15.43 1.86
C ILE A 103 -0.05 -14.81 3.20
N THR A 104 1.26 -14.58 3.34
CA THR A 104 1.86 -14.05 4.58
C THR A 104 2.29 -12.59 4.46
N SER A 105 2.11 -11.96 3.30
CA SER A 105 2.47 -10.56 3.05
C SER A 105 1.49 -9.88 2.11
N THR A 106 1.44 -8.55 2.17
CA THR A 106 0.63 -7.76 1.23
C THR A 106 1.20 -7.80 -0.20
N GLU A 107 0.38 -7.49 -1.21
CA GLU A 107 0.87 -7.29 -2.59
C GLU A 107 2.00 -6.23 -2.65
N ASP A 108 1.88 -5.16 -1.86
CA ASP A 108 2.90 -4.13 -1.75
C ASP A 108 4.22 -4.69 -1.19
N GLU A 109 4.15 -5.50 -0.13
CA GLU A 109 5.34 -6.18 0.44
C GLU A 109 5.96 -7.19 -0.52
N ALA A 110 5.15 -7.93 -1.28
CA ALA A 110 5.63 -8.82 -2.33
C ALA A 110 6.35 -8.04 -3.45
N LEU A 111 5.88 -6.83 -3.78
CA LEU A 111 6.56 -5.93 -4.72
C LEU A 111 7.86 -5.37 -4.13
N TYR A 112 7.86 -4.94 -2.87
CA TYR A 112 9.07 -4.47 -2.18
C TYR A 112 10.13 -5.57 -2.08
N ALA A 113 9.71 -6.82 -1.90
CA ALA A 113 10.61 -7.98 -1.88
C ALA A 113 11.33 -8.21 -3.21
N GLN A 114 10.83 -7.67 -4.33
CA GLN A 114 11.49 -7.74 -5.64
C GLN A 114 12.56 -6.66 -5.83
N ILE A 115 12.60 -5.63 -4.97
CA ILE A 115 13.65 -4.63 -5.04
C ILE A 115 15.00 -5.30 -4.73
N ARG A 116 16.00 -5.05 -5.54
CA ARG A 116 17.38 -5.50 -5.31
C ARG A 116 18.28 -4.29 -5.13
N ILE A 117 19.07 -4.31 -4.06
CA ILE A 117 20.05 -3.28 -3.74
C ILE A 117 21.42 -3.93 -3.94
N TYR A 118 22.16 -3.45 -4.92
CA TYR A 118 23.51 -3.92 -5.21
C TYR A 118 24.50 -2.83 -4.79
N PRO A 119 25.27 -3.05 -3.72
CA PRO A 119 26.43 -2.23 -3.48
C PRO A 119 27.48 -2.55 -4.54
N ASN A 120 28.02 -1.53 -5.21
CA ASN A 120 29.26 -1.65 -5.96
C ASN A 120 30.35 -0.87 -5.21
N PRO A 121 31.11 -1.53 -4.31
CA PRO A 121 32.11 -0.88 -3.48
C PRO A 121 33.26 -0.29 -4.30
N SER A 122 33.60 -0.90 -5.44
CA SER A 122 34.71 -0.48 -6.30
C SER A 122 34.46 0.86 -6.97
N ASP A 123 33.22 1.10 -7.40
CA ASP A 123 32.84 2.35 -8.09
C ASP A 123 32.19 3.38 -7.14
N GLN A 124 32.06 3.06 -5.85
CA GLN A 124 31.30 3.85 -4.88
C GLN A 124 29.87 4.17 -5.37
N VAL A 125 29.21 3.22 -6.01
CA VAL A 125 27.83 3.38 -6.50
C VAL A 125 26.92 2.36 -5.83
N LEU A 126 25.74 2.83 -5.44
CA LEU A 126 24.63 1.98 -5.03
C LEU A 126 23.67 1.82 -6.21
N GLN A 127 23.52 0.60 -6.70
CA GLN A 127 22.53 0.31 -7.73
C GLN A 127 21.27 -0.23 -7.09
N ILE A 128 20.12 0.34 -7.46
CA ILE A 128 18.81 -0.13 -7.00
C ILE A 128 17.99 -0.54 -8.22
N VAL A 129 17.57 -1.81 -8.25
CA VAL A 129 16.75 -2.37 -9.32
C VAL A 129 15.33 -2.56 -8.79
N THR A 130 14.36 -1.95 -9.46
CA THR A 130 12.94 -2.06 -9.16
C THR A 130 12.18 -2.72 -10.31
N PRO A 131 11.06 -3.40 -10.03
CA PRO A 131 10.09 -3.79 -11.06
C PRO A 131 9.64 -2.60 -11.92
N PRO A 132 9.39 -2.80 -13.22
CA PRO A 132 8.96 -1.72 -14.11
C PRO A 132 7.56 -1.20 -13.77
N GLY A 133 7.31 0.08 -14.04
CA GLY A 133 5.97 0.67 -14.07
C GLY A 133 5.40 1.14 -12.72
N ARG A 134 6.13 1.01 -11.60
CA ARG A 134 5.71 1.60 -10.30
C ARG A 134 6.90 2.16 -9.53
N LEU A 135 6.70 3.34 -8.94
CA LEU A 135 7.60 3.89 -7.94
C LEU A 135 7.33 3.17 -6.60
N LEU A 136 8.28 2.36 -6.14
CA LEU A 136 8.14 1.54 -4.93
C LEU A 136 8.78 2.15 -3.68
N PHE A 137 9.49 3.26 -3.83
CA PHE A 137 10.01 4.09 -2.74
C PHE A 137 10.16 5.53 -3.26
N ASP A 138 10.05 6.52 -2.40
CA ASP A 138 10.24 7.94 -2.72
C ASP A 138 11.57 8.48 -2.19
N GLN A 139 12.18 7.77 -1.24
CA GLN A 139 13.38 8.22 -0.54
C GLN A 139 14.31 7.03 -0.21
N ILE A 140 15.61 7.29 -0.25
CA ILE A 140 16.68 6.40 0.20
C ILE A 140 17.40 7.09 1.35
N GLU A 141 17.60 6.40 2.47
CA GLU A 141 18.41 6.85 3.59
C GLU A 141 19.57 5.88 3.80
N ILE A 142 20.77 6.40 4.03
CA ILE A 142 21.95 5.63 4.42
C ILE A 142 22.33 6.04 5.82
N ARG A 143 22.43 5.06 6.73
CA ARG A 143 22.78 5.27 8.13
C ARG A 143 24.11 4.61 8.45
N ASP A 144 24.90 5.25 9.31
CA ASP A 144 26.11 4.63 9.87
C ASP A 144 25.75 3.62 10.99
N SER A 145 26.75 2.94 11.55
CA SER A 145 26.59 1.97 12.63
C SER A 145 26.01 2.55 13.93
N SER A 146 26.03 3.88 14.09
CA SER A 146 25.39 4.58 15.21
C SER A 146 23.91 4.90 14.95
N GLY A 147 23.40 4.59 13.75
CA GLY A 147 22.03 4.87 13.32
C GLY A 147 21.81 6.28 12.78
N ARG A 148 22.86 7.10 12.70
CA ARG A 148 22.81 8.47 12.17
C ARG A 148 22.73 8.43 10.64
N VAL A 149 21.82 9.22 10.07
CA VAL A 149 21.70 9.39 8.61
C VAL A 149 22.91 10.14 8.09
N VAL A 150 23.70 9.50 7.23
CA VAL A 150 24.90 10.06 6.61
C VAL A 150 24.66 10.51 5.17
N LYS A 151 23.71 9.90 4.47
CA LYS A 151 23.24 10.34 3.15
C LYS A 151 21.76 10.08 2.95
N GLN A 152 21.16 10.89 2.10
CA GLN A 152 19.77 10.78 1.69
C GLN A 152 19.63 11.11 0.21
N PHE A 153 18.81 10.34 -0.51
CA PHE A 153 18.50 10.56 -1.91
C PHE A 153 17.00 10.50 -2.15
N ALA A 154 16.52 11.25 -3.15
CA ALA A 154 15.20 11.03 -3.72
C ALA A 154 15.22 9.79 -4.64
N ALA A 155 14.10 9.09 -4.71
CA ALA A 155 13.94 8.00 -5.67
C ALA A 155 13.93 8.53 -7.12
N GLY A 156 14.29 7.66 -8.07
CA GLY A 156 14.18 7.96 -9.51
C GLY A 156 15.45 7.72 -10.34
N LEU A 157 16.57 7.39 -9.71
CA LEU A 157 17.78 6.95 -10.40
C LEU A 157 17.95 5.43 -10.24
N SER A 158 18.62 4.79 -11.18
CA SER A 158 19.04 3.39 -11.05
C SER A 158 20.34 3.25 -10.25
N GLN A 159 21.12 4.34 -10.17
CA GLN A 159 22.45 4.40 -9.58
C GLN A 159 22.60 5.66 -8.72
N TYR A 160 23.18 5.50 -7.53
CA TYR A 160 23.35 6.56 -6.55
C TYR A 160 24.81 6.62 -6.08
N PRO A 161 25.46 7.80 -6.13
CA PRO A 161 26.85 7.94 -5.72
C PRO A 161 26.97 7.90 -4.20
N LEU A 162 27.75 6.96 -3.68
CA LEU A 162 27.88 6.73 -2.26
C LEU A 162 28.83 7.73 -1.61
N ASP A 163 29.99 8.08 -2.17
CA ASP A 163 30.99 9.02 -1.59
C ASP A 163 30.99 9.00 -0.04
N LEU A 164 31.26 7.81 0.49
CA LEU A 164 31.27 7.49 1.91
C LEU A 164 32.60 6.79 2.22
N PRO A 165 33.16 6.98 3.42
CA PRO A 165 34.37 6.27 3.84
C PRO A 165 34.11 4.76 3.96
N ALA A 166 35.19 3.98 4.06
CA ALA A 166 35.09 2.56 4.34
C ALA A 166 34.39 2.33 5.68
N GLY A 167 33.50 1.34 5.75
CA GLY A 167 32.72 1.06 6.94
C GLY A 167 31.45 0.27 6.66
N THR A 168 30.70 0.03 7.73
CA THR A 168 29.39 -0.64 7.68
C THR A 168 28.29 0.39 7.81
N TYR A 169 27.36 0.32 6.88
CA TYR A 169 26.20 1.19 6.75
C TYR A 169 24.93 0.36 6.62
N GLN A 170 23.81 1.02 6.78
CA GLN A 170 22.48 0.47 6.55
C GLN A 170 21.76 1.34 5.54
N VAL A 171 21.31 0.75 4.44
CA VAL A 171 20.51 1.41 3.42
C VAL A 171 19.05 1.11 3.69
N SER A 172 18.22 2.14 3.83
CA SER A 172 16.78 2.04 4.02
C SER A 172 16.05 2.74 2.87
N LEU A 173 15.14 2.02 2.22
CA LEU A 173 14.20 2.57 1.24
C LEU A 173 12.91 2.94 1.97
N LYS A 174 12.35 4.11 1.67
CA LYS A 174 11.13 4.62 2.31
C LYS A 174 10.08 4.99 1.26
N MET A 175 8.82 4.82 1.64
CA MET A 175 7.64 5.28 0.90
C MET A 175 6.71 5.98 1.89
N ALA A 176 6.37 7.25 1.65
CA ALA A 176 5.52 8.04 2.53
C ALA A 176 5.95 7.95 4.01
N SER A 177 7.27 8.10 4.26
CA SER A 177 7.92 8.00 5.58
C SER A 177 7.96 6.61 6.23
N ARG A 178 7.33 5.57 5.66
CA ARG A 178 7.46 4.18 6.12
C ARG A 178 8.67 3.52 5.46
N VAL A 179 9.49 2.82 6.25
CA VAL A 179 10.58 1.98 5.71
C VAL A 179 9.97 0.76 5.02
N VAL A 180 10.27 0.59 3.73
CA VAL A 180 9.76 -0.51 2.89
C VAL A 180 10.78 -1.62 2.69
N LYS A 181 12.08 -1.29 2.74
CA LYS A 181 13.17 -2.26 2.64
C LYS A 181 14.43 -1.73 3.30
N THR A 182 15.21 -2.63 3.90
CA THR A 182 16.49 -2.29 4.50
C THR A 182 17.53 -3.35 4.15
N GLU A 183 18.74 -2.94 3.79
CA GLU A 183 19.86 -3.84 3.46
C GLU A 183 21.16 -3.31 4.09
N PRO A 184 22.05 -4.21 4.56
CA PRO A 184 23.39 -3.80 4.97
C PRO A 184 24.23 -3.39 3.76
N LEU A 185 25.06 -2.37 3.95
CA LEU A 185 26.01 -1.87 2.97
C LEU A 185 27.39 -1.89 3.60
N ILE A 186 28.30 -2.70 3.05
CA ILE A 186 29.69 -2.75 3.52
C ILE A 186 30.56 -2.14 2.42
N LEU A 187 31.31 -1.10 2.79
CA LEU A 187 32.29 -0.47 1.93
C LEU A 187 33.69 -0.88 2.39
N LEU A 188 34.33 -1.72 1.58
CA LEU A 188 35.73 -2.13 1.75
C LEU A 188 36.55 -1.30 0.76
N ARG A 189 37.53 -0.55 1.26
CA ARG A 189 38.53 0.12 0.41
C ARG A 189 39.67 -0.83 0.10
#